data_AF-A0A3N4IFB6-F1
#
_entry.id   AF-A0A3N4IFB6-F1
#
_cell.length_a   1.000
_cell.length_b   1.000
_cell.length_c   1.000
_cell.angle_alpha   90.00
_cell.angle_beta   90.00
_cell.angle_gamma   90.00
#
_symmetry.space_group_name_H-M   'P 1'
#
loop_
_entity.id
_entity.type
_entity.pdbx_description
1 polymer ?
#
loop_
_entity_poly.entity_id
_entity_poly.type
_entity_poly.pdbx_seq_one_letter_code
_entity_poly.pdbx_strand_id
1 'polypeptide(L)'
;MDAQSATPAPRPRRATVKTEASSEKQNLNVKNEDIDSDFEAQDADEDNDDEPAYTPKSTAKSTPKSAPKRKTPAKAATTPSKKAKVSKTKPKPAAPPPPVHKAEPMLEILQRALEKGVKNGEVTLDQNKLACILQYVGVLRRGCDEVGITNKIFGIPEPTGEGEAVGRAVAVLSEGQVLQKARALAGEIVYDMSKKMKWTGSCRTGNARVNTEGLSLDGPEVFLKLLQLDEGALKKACNSFEYTSEEFEERFGDTPSGEVRYASLWMTGLIKVRWWPKTGQYKVWGTYGKPK
;
A
#
# COMPACT_ATOMS: atom_id res chain seq x y z
N MET A 1 -52.23 58.00 32.81
CA MET A 1 -52.47 58.07 31.35
C MET A 1 -51.13 58.20 30.70
N ASP A 2 -50.75 57.10 30.06
CA ASP A 2 -49.41 56.59 29.87
C ASP A 2 -48.63 57.27 28.75
N ALA A 3 -47.35 57.48 29.03
CA ALA A 3 -46.33 57.86 28.07
C ALA A 3 -45.96 56.64 27.21
N GLN A 4 -46.15 56.72 25.90
CA GLN A 4 -45.60 55.74 24.96
C GLN A 4 -44.35 56.32 24.29
N SER A 5 -43.20 55.80 24.72
CA SER A 5 -41.89 55.98 24.12
C SER A 5 -41.76 55.12 22.86
N ALA A 6 -41.61 55.76 21.70
CA ALA A 6 -41.30 55.08 20.44
C ALA A 6 -39.78 55.03 20.21
N THR A 7 -39.23 53.81 20.17
CA THR A 7 -37.82 53.51 19.90
C THR A 7 -37.54 53.58 18.38
N PRO A 8 -36.50 54.28 17.91
CA PRO A 8 -36.16 54.31 16.48
C PRO A 8 -35.33 53.09 16.05
N ALA A 9 -35.68 52.53 14.89
CA ALA A 9 -35.05 51.38 14.26
C ALA A 9 -33.62 51.67 13.75
N PRO A 10 -32.70 50.68 13.77
CA PRO A 10 -31.33 50.84 13.30
C PRO A 10 -31.24 50.82 11.76
N ARG A 11 -30.53 51.79 11.18
CA ARG A 11 -30.22 51.87 9.74
C ARG A 11 -29.21 50.78 9.32
N PRO A 12 -29.37 50.19 8.12
CA PRO A 12 -28.37 49.26 7.57
C PRO A 12 -27.09 50.00 7.14
N ARG A 13 -25.94 49.49 7.57
CA ARG A 13 -24.61 49.97 7.16
C ARG A 13 -24.32 49.52 5.72
N ARG A 14 -24.16 50.49 4.83
CA ARG A 14 -23.73 50.34 3.44
C ARG A 14 -22.22 50.08 3.41
N ALA A 15 -21.80 48.85 3.15
CA ALA A 15 -20.39 48.52 2.93
C ALA A 15 -20.03 48.85 1.47
N THR A 16 -19.17 49.85 1.29
CA THR A 16 -18.49 50.16 0.03
C THR A 16 -17.33 49.17 -0.17
N VAL A 17 -17.44 48.29 -1.17
CA VAL A 17 -16.29 47.51 -1.66
C VAL A 17 -15.57 48.37 -2.70
N LYS A 18 -14.35 48.77 -2.34
CA LYS A 18 -13.43 49.55 -3.16
C LYS A 18 -12.74 48.59 -4.14
N THR A 19 -13.04 48.73 -5.42
CA THR A 19 -12.29 48.14 -6.53
C THR A 19 -11.00 48.92 -6.73
N GLU A 20 -9.85 48.31 -6.41
CA GLU A 20 -8.55 48.77 -6.90
C GLU A 20 -7.92 47.64 -7.72
N ALA A 21 -7.99 47.83 -9.03
CA ALA A 21 -7.14 47.16 -9.99
C ALA A 21 -5.71 47.68 -9.80
N SER A 22 -4.76 46.80 -9.57
CA SER A 22 -3.34 47.11 -9.70
C SER A 22 -2.71 46.12 -10.67
N SER A 23 -2.53 46.60 -11.88
CA SER A 23 -1.65 46.05 -12.89
C SER A 23 -0.21 46.37 -12.51
N GLU A 24 0.61 45.37 -12.23
CA GLU A 24 2.06 45.54 -12.25
C GLU A 24 2.71 44.42 -13.05
N LYS A 25 3.00 44.77 -14.30
CA LYS A 25 3.92 44.03 -15.16
C LYS A 25 5.32 44.27 -14.61
N GLN A 26 5.95 43.24 -14.05
CA GLN A 26 7.40 43.23 -13.90
C GLN A 26 8.00 42.16 -14.80
N ASN A 27 8.64 42.70 -15.82
CA ASN A 27 9.48 42.10 -16.82
C ASN A 27 10.85 41.87 -16.18
N LEU A 28 11.24 40.62 -15.92
CA LEU A 28 12.62 40.28 -15.56
C LEU A 28 13.17 39.26 -16.55
N ASN A 29 13.76 39.86 -17.58
CA ASN A 29 14.79 39.34 -18.44
C ASN A 29 15.97 38.84 -17.58
N VAL A 30 15.97 37.55 -17.23
CA VAL A 30 17.13 36.89 -16.62
C VAL A 30 18.12 36.62 -17.74
N LYS A 31 19.18 37.42 -17.75
CA LYS A 31 20.38 37.22 -18.56
C LYS A 31 21.04 35.92 -18.10
N ASN A 32 21.32 35.06 -19.08
CA ASN A 32 22.33 34.01 -18.94
C ASN A 32 23.67 34.71 -18.69
N GLU A 33 24.22 34.52 -17.50
CA GLU A 33 25.61 34.81 -17.22
C GLU A 33 26.37 33.49 -17.28
N ASP A 34 27.32 33.46 -18.20
CA ASP A 34 28.29 32.42 -18.42
C ASP A 34 29.08 32.18 -17.12
N ILE A 35 28.89 31.00 -16.52
CA ILE A 35 29.79 30.48 -15.48
C ILE A 35 30.84 29.65 -16.21
N ASP A 36 31.85 30.33 -16.72
CA ASP A 36 33.17 29.75 -16.98
C ASP A 36 33.85 29.56 -15.62
N SER A 37 33.62 28.42 -14.99
CA SER A 37 34.47 27.96 -13.89
C SER A 37 35.54 27.03 -14.45
N ASP A 38 36.71 27.61 -14.69
CA ASP A 38 38.02 26.95 -14.73
C ASP A 38 38.08 25.86 -13.64
N PHE A 39 37.92 24.61 -14.04
CA PHE A 39 38.26 23.46 -13.21
C PHE A 39 39.70 23.09 -13.55
N GLU A 40 40.63 23.66 -12.78
CA GLU A 40 42.04 23.32 -12.80
C GLU A 40 42.20 21.80 -12.68
N ALA A 41 42.78 21.20 -13.71
CA ALA A 41 43.35 19.86 -13.64
C ALA A 41 44.52 19.90 -12.65
N GLN A 42 44.30 19.37 -11.43
CA GLN A 42 45.40 18.97 -10.58
C GLN A 42 45.91 17.62 -11.06
N ASP A 43 46.94 17.68 -11.89
CA ASP A 43 47.97 16.66 -11.99
C ASP A 43 48.55 16.45 -10.58
N ALA A 44 48.37 15.24 -10.05
CA ALA A 44 49.12 14.75 -8.91
C ALA A 44 49.84 13.48 -9.36
N ASP A 45 51.13 13.67 -9.54
CA ASP A 45 52.21 12.72 -9.73
C ASP A 45 52.06 11.47 -8.85
N GLU A 46 52.23 10.28 -9.45
CA GLU A 46 53.40 9.41 -9.21
C GLU A 46 53.84 9.34 -7.75
N ASP A 47 53.56 8.21 -7.08
CA ASP A 47 54.62 7.45 -6.42
C ASP A 47 54.17 6.04 -5.99
N ASN A 48 55.16 5.14 -6.09
CA ASN A 48 55.20 3.71 -5.79
C ASN A 48 54.60 3.30 -4.44
N ASP A 49 54.10 2.06 -4.34
CA ASP A 49 54.84 1.01 -3.62
C ASP A 49 54.14 -0.36 -3.67
N ASP A 50 54.97 -1.37 -3.88
CA ASP A 50 54.74 -2.80 -3.82
C ASP A 50 53.77 -3.26 -2.71
N GLU A 51 52.72 -3.99 -3.07
CA GLU A 51 52.16 -5.01 -2.17
C GLU A 51 51.98 -6.37 -2.86
N PRO A 52 52.43 -7.47 -2.21
CA PRO A 52 52.69 -8.75 -2.87
C PRO A 52 51.42 -9.56 -3.15
N ALA A 53 51.52 -10.37 -4.21
CA ALA A 53 50.53 -11.34 -4.65
C ALA A 53 50.03 -12.25 -3.52
N TYR A 54 48.77 -12.06 -3.11
CA TYR A 54 48.08 -12.95 -2.20
C TYR A 54 47.69 -14.25 -2.93
N THR A 55 48.38 -15.35 -2.60
CA THR A 55 47.99 -16.71 -3.00
C THR A 55 47.18 -17.36 -1.88
N PRO A 56 45.88 -17.65 -2.06
CA PRO A 56 45.16 -18.47 -1.10
C PRO A 56 45.63 -19.93 -1.21
N LYS A 57 46.34 -20.38 -0.17
CA LYS A 57 46.72 -21.78 0.06
C LYS A 57 45.48 -22.69 -0.03
N SER A 58 45.51 -23.60 -0.99
CA SER A 58 44.63 -24.75 -1.03
C SER A 58 44.94 -25.68 0.14
N THR A 59 44.01 -25.83 1.08
CA THR A 59 43.99 -27.02 1.95
C THR A 59 42.78 -27.86 1.58
N ALA A 60 43.08 -28.92 0.83
CA ALA A 60 42.18 -30.02 0.55
C ALA A 60 41.64 -30.64 1.85
N LYS A 61 40.34 -30.96 1.85
CA LYS A 61 39.85 -32.19 2.49
C LYS A 61 38.60 -32.69 1.78
N SER A 62 38.85 -33.50 0.76
CA SER A 62 37.93 -34.43 0.16
C SER A 62 37.46 -35.47 1.19
N THR A 63 36.15 -35.64 1.33
CA THR A 63 35.55 -36.85 1.90
C THR A 63 34.50 -37.37 0.91
N PRO A 64 34.65 -38.58 0.36
CA PRO A 64 33.63 -39.25 -0.44
C PRO A 64 32.85 -40.22 0.45
N LYS A 65 31.52 -40.16 0.44
CA LYS A 65 30.55 -41.18 0.94
C LYS A 65 29.15 -40.54 0.88
N SER A 66 28.09 -41.09 0.33
CA SER A 66 27.79 -42.41 -0.23
C SER A 66 26.51 -42.25 -1.05
N ALA A 67 26.43 -42.87 -2.21
CA ALA A 67 25.18 -43.09 -2.92
C ALA A 67 24.38 -44.23 -2.25
N PRO A 68 23.06 -44.09 -2.02
CA PRO A 68 22.20 -45.24 -1.85
C PRO A 68 21.65 -45.71 -3.19
N LYS A 69 21.94 -46.99 -3.46
CA LYS A 69 21.52 -47.77 -4.63
C LYS A 69 20.01 -47.75 -4.83
N ARG A 70 19.63 -47.44 -6.06
CA ARG A 70 18.37 -47.80 -6.72
C ARG A 70 18.18 -49.33 -6.62
N LYS A 71 17.10 -49.79 -5.99
CA LYS A 71 16.57 -51.16 -6.13
C LYS A 71 15.22 -51.09 -6.85
N THR A 72 15.20 -51.63 -8.06
CA THR A 72 14.04 -51.97 -8.88
C THR A 72 13.41 -53.30 -8.40
N PRO A 73 12.22 -53.67 -8.92
CA PRO A 73 11.17 -54.36 -8.18
C PRO A 73 11.21 -55.89 -8.34
N ALA A 74 10.67 -56.61 -7.35
CA ALA A 74 10.38 -58.03 -7.47
C ALA A 74 9.00 -58.38 -6.90
N LYS A 75 8.24 -59.00 -7.81
CA LYS A 75 7.01 -59.79 -7.73
C LYS A 75 6.64 -60.49 -6.40
N ALA A 76 5.33 -60.44 -6.16
CA ALA A 76 4.40 -61.54 -5.87
C ALA A 76 4.70 -62.55 -4.74
N ALA A 77 3.86 -62.51 -3.69
CA ALA A 77 3.37 -63.71 -2.97
C ALA A 77 2.12 -63.36 -2.10
N THR A 78 0.95 -63.75 -2.61
CA THR A 78 -0.07 -64.62 -1.98
C THR A 78 -0.33 -64.54 -0.45
N THR A 79 -1.48 -63.92 -0.09
CA THR A 79 -2.50 -64.19 0.97
C THR A 79 -2.14 -64.89 2.31
N PRO A 80 -2.75 -64.48 3.45
CA PRO A 80 -4.03 -65.08 3.84
C PRO A 80 -5.09 -64.13 4.42
N SER A 81 -6.33 -64.52 4.15
CA SER A 81 -7.62 -64.03 4.65
C SER A 81 -7.60 -63.66 6.15
N LYS A 82 -7.97 -62.40 6.45
CA LYS A 82 -8.37 -61.95 7.78
C LYS A 82 -9.82 -61.46 7.75
N LYS A 83 -10.60 -62.08 8.64
CA LYS A 83 -12.03 -61.91 8.91
C LYS A 83 -12.51 -60.46 8.83
N ALA A 84 -13.64 -60.26 8.16
CA ALA A 84 -14.39 -59.01 8.15
C ALA A 84 -14.84 -58.66 9.57
N LYS A 85 -14.19 -57.66 10.16
CA LYS A 85 -14.62 -57.03 11.41
C LYS A 85 -15.63 -55.96 11.05
N VAL A 86 -16.89 -56.20 11.39
CA VAL A 86 -18.00 -55.24 11.25
C VAL A 86 -17.61 -53.94 11.97
N SER A 87 -17.24 -52.93 11.19
CA SER A 87 -16.97 -51.58 11.69
C SER A 87 -18.30 -50.93 12.05
N LYS A 88 -18.59 -50.86 13.35
CA LYS A 88 -19.60 -49.93 13.89
C LYS A 88 -19.19 -48.52 13.48
N THR A 89 -19.93 -47.95 12.55
CA THR A 89 -19.85 -46.56 12.14
C THR A 89 -20.07 -45.69 13.38
N LYS A 90 -18.99 -45.04 13.81
CA LYS A 90 -19.02 -44.00 14.84
C LYS A 90 -19.90 -42.86 14.32
N PRO A 91 -20.88 -42.35 15.09
CA PRO A 91 -21.69 -41.21 14.67
C PRO A 91 -20.76 -40.03 14.34
N LYS A 92 -20.99 -39.46 13.15
CA LYS A 92 -20.29 -38.29 12.63
C LYS A 92 -20.31 -37.20 13.70
N PRO A 93 -19.16 -36.68 14.16
CA PRO A 93 -19.15 -35.56 15.09
C PRO A 93 -19.92 -34.41 14.44
N ALA A 94 -20.92 -33.89 15.16
CA ALA A 94 -21.66 -32.72 14.74
C ALA A 94 -20.65 -31.61 14.39
N ALA A 95 -20.85 -30.98 13.23
CA ALA A 95 -19.99 -29.90 12.79
C ALA A 95 -19.92 -28.85 13.92
N PRO A 96 -18.72 -28.34 14.26
CA PRO A 96 -18.62 -27.26 15.22
C PRO A 96 -19.52 -26.11 14.74
N PRO A 97 -20.29 -25.46 15.64
CA PRO A 97 -21.12 -24.35 15.25
C PRO A 97 -20.24 -23.32 14.53
N PRO A 98 -20.73 -22.69 13.45
CA PRO A 98 -19.98 -21.67 12.74
C PRO A 98 -19.52 -20.62 13.75
N PRO A 99 -18.31 -20.06 13.60
CA PRO A 99 -17.80 -19.05 14.53
C PRO A 99 -18.78 -17.87 14.55
N VAL A 100 -19.60 -17.84 15.59
CA VAL A 100 -20.53 -16.75 15.87
C VAL A 100 -19.65 -15.52 16.11
N HIS A 101 -19.72 -14.55 15.20
CA HIS A 101 -19.02 -13.28 15.37
C HIS A 101 -19.47 -12.72 16.71
N LYS A 102 -18.52 -12.32 17.58
CA LYS A 102 -18.81 -11.78 18.93
C LYS A 102 -19.79 -10.59 18.93
N ALA A 103 -20.09 -10.04 17.76
CA ALA A 103 -21.05 -8.97 17.50
C ALA A 103 -22.52 -9.41 17.48
N GLU A 104 -22.85 -10.65 17.10
CA GLU A 104 -24.26 -11.10 16.97
C GLU A 104 -25.07 -10.97 18.28
N PRO A 105 -24.58 -11.45 19.44
CA PRO A 105 -25.34 -11.29 20.69
C PRO A 105 -25.50 -9.82 21.10
N MET A 106 -24.56 -8.94 20.74
CA MET A 106 -24.70 -7.51 21.00
C MET A 106 -25.77 -6.87 20.11
N LEU A 107 -25.85 -7.27 18.85
CA LEU A 107 -26.87 -6.78 17.93
C LEU A 107 -28.29 -7.18 18.37
N GLU A 108 -28.48 -8.41 18.84
CA GLU A 108 -29.78 -8.85 19.37
C GLU A 108 -30.21 -8.07 20.62
N ILE A 109 -29.26 -7.77 21.53
CA ILE A 109 -29.54 -6.97 22.73
C ILE A 109 -29.95 -5.55 22.35
N LEU A 110 -29.30 -4.97 21.35
CA LEU A 110 -29.63 -3.64 20.84
C LEU A 110 -30.98 -3.60 20.13
N GLN A 111 -31.28 -4.60 19.31
CA GLN A 111 -32.55 -4.70 18.60
C GLN A 111 -33.72 -4.84 19.58
N ARG A 112 -33.60 -5.70 20.60
CA ARG A 112 -34.62 -5.83 21.66
C ARG A 112 -34.78 -4.57 22.51
N ALA A 113 -33.70 -3.85 22.78
CA ALA A 113 -33.75 -2.60 23.54
C ALA A 113 -34.46 -1.50 22.73
N LEU A 114 -34.19 -1.41 21.42
CA LEU A 114 -34.86 -0.48 20.52
C LEU A 114 -36.36 -0.79 20.40
N GLU A 115 -36.72 -2.05 20.18
CA GLU A 115 -38.13 -2.47 20.05
C GLU A 115 -38.96 -2.21 21.32
N LYS A 116 -38.33 -2.26 22.50
CA LYS A 116 -38.98 -1.93 23.76
C LYS A 116 -39.08 -0.41 23.98
N GLY A 117 -38.04 0.35 23.60
CA GLY A 117 -38.05 1.81 23.73
C GLY A 117 -39.05 2.49 22.78
N VAL A 118 -39.17 2.00 21.54
CA VAL A 118 -40.10 2.56 20.53
C VAL A 118 -41.56 2.42 20.96
N LYS A 119 -41.91 1.37 21.73
CA LYS A 119 -43.28 1.17 22.24
C LYS A 119 -43.67 2.15 23.35
N ASN A 120 -42.70 2.75 24.03
CA ASN A 120 -42.93 3.62 25.18
C ASN A 120 -42.80 5.12 24.84
N GLY A 121 -42.57 5.48 23.57
CA GLY A 121 -42.48 6.87 23.12
C GLY A 121 -41.25 7.65 23.59
N GLU A 122 -40.46 7.10 24.52
CA GLU A 122 -39.25 7.71 25.05
C GLU A 122 -38.17 6.65 25.23
N VAL A 123 -37.13 6.73 24.40
CA VAL A 123 -35.99 5.79 24.45
C VAL A 123 -34.94 6.34 25.42
N THR A 124 -35.07 6.02 26.70
CA THR A 124 -34.00 6.24 27.66
C THR A 124 -32.97 5.11 27.55
N LEU A 125 -31.92 5.33 26.75
CA LEU A 125 -30.79 4.42 26.68
C LEU A 125 -29.81 4.73 27.82
N ASP A 126 -29.50 3.72 28.62
CA ASP A 126 -28.47 3.80 29.66
C ASP A 126 -27.13 4.24 29.05
N GLN A 127 -26.45 5.19 29.69
CA GLN A 127 -25.21 5.81 29.21
C GLN A 127 -24.12 4.78 28.89
N ASN A 128 -24.05 3.72 29.70
CA ASN A 128 -23.09 2.63 29.51
C ASN A 128 -23.38 1.84 28.22
N LYS A 129 -24.66 1.64 27.90
CA LYS A 129 -25.08 0.95 26.67
C LYS A 129 -24.82 1.83 25.44
N LEU A 130 -25.05 3.14 25.56
CA LEU A 130 -24.73 4.11 24.51
C LEU A 130 -23.23 4.13 24.19
N ALA A 131 -22.37 4.12 25.22
CA ALA A 131 -20.92 4.06 25.05
C ALA A 131 -20.47 2.79 24.30
N CYS A 132 -21.02 1.62 24.66
CA CYS A 132 -20.74 0.36 23.96
C CYS A 132 -21.18 0.39 22.48
N ILE A 133 -22.33 1.00 22.17
CA ILE A 133 -22.82 1.17 20.80
C ILE A 133 -21.87 2.06 20.00
N LEU A 134 -21.50 3.22 20.55
CA LEU A 134 -20.58 4.15 19.89
C LEU A 134 -19.20 3.51 19.64
N GLN A 135 -18.70 2.72 20.60
CA GLN A 135 -17.46 1.98 20.44
C GLN A 135 -17.56 0.94 19.32
N TYR A 136 -18.66 0.18 19.27
CA TYR A 136 -18.90 -0.81 18.22
C TYR A 136 -19.05 -0.19 16.84
N VAL A 137 -19.81 0.91 16.72
CA VAL A 137 -19.93 1.69 15.48
C VAL A 137 -18.57 2.24 15.05
N GLY A 138 -17.72 2.66 15.99
CA GLY A 138 -16.36 3.11 15.69
C GLY A 138 -15.42 2.00 15.19
N VAL A 139 -15.61 0.77 15.65
CA VAL A 139 -14.89 -0.41 15.12
C VAL A 139 -15.39 -0.77 13.72
N LEU A 140 -16.70 -0.78 13.51
CA LEU A 140 -17.30 -1.03 12.20
C LEU A 140 -16.90 0.03 11.17
N ARG A 141 -16.89 1.30 11.56
CA ARG A 141 -16.47 2.40 10.67
C ARG A 141 -15.01 2.26 10.26
N ARG A 142 -14.11 1.96 11.21
CA ARG A 142 -12.70 1.67 10.91
C ARG A 142 -12.54 0.49 9.95
N GLY A 143 -13.22 -0.63 10.22
CA GLY A 143 -13.18 -1.78 9.32
C GLY A 143 -13.77 -1.49 7.93
N CYS A 144 -14.83 -0.67 7.85
CA CYS A 144 -15.41 -0.29 6.56
C CYS A 144 -14.54 0.75 5.80
N ASP A 145 -13.79 1.59 6.51
CA ASP A 145 -12.85 2.56 5.93
C ASP A 145 -11.61 1.83 5.37
N GLU A 146 -11.08 0.84 6.10
CA GLU A 146 -9.97 -0.02 5.63
C GLU A 146 -10.32 -0.76 4.33
N VAL A 147 -11.59 -1.11 4.13
CA VAL A 147 -12.06 -1.82 2.94
C VAL A 147 -12.68 -0.86 1.90
N GLY A 148 -12.77 0.44 2.19
CA GLY A 148 -13.31 1.46 1.28
C GLY A 148 -14.82 1.34 0.99
N ILE A 149 -15.60 0.71 1.86
CA ILE A 149 -17.04 0.43 1.67
C ILE A 149 -17.93 1.43 2.44
N THR A 150 -17.35 2.29 3.29
CA THR A 150 -18.12 3.23 4.13
C THR A 150 -19.09 4.10 3.33
N ASN A 151 -18.70 4.60 2.16
CA ASN A 151 -19.57 5.41 1.30
C ASN A 151 -20.77 4.64 0.72
N LYS A 152 -20.67 3.31 0.58
CA LYS A 152 -21.76 2.46 0.08
C LYS A 152 -22.74 2.06 1.18
N ILE A 153 -22.26 1.84 2.40
CA ILE A 153 -23.07 1.35 3.53
C ILE A 153 -23.75 2.50 4.27
N PHE A 154 -23.03 3.61 4.47
CA PHE A 154 -23.53 4.78 5.19
C PHE A 154 -23.87 5.94 4.23
N GLY A 155 -24.10 5.62 2.95
CA GLY A 155 -24.47 6.58 1.93
C GLY A 155 -25.72 7.36 2.34
N ILE A 156 -25.50 8.63 2.67
CA ILE A 156 -26.54 9.66 2.68
C ILE A 156 -27.19 9.59 1.28
N PRO A 157 -28.54 9.47 1.18
CA PRO A 157 -29.19 9.38 -0.12
C PRO A 157 -28.78 10.57 -0.97
N GLU A 158 -28.23 10.31 -2.17
CA GLU A 158 -27.90 11.37 -3.11
C GLU A 158 -29.19 12.17 -3.40
N PRO A 159 -29.17 13.50 -3.24
CA PRO A 159 -30.29 14.30 -3.66
C PRO A 159 -30.37 14.22 -5.19
N THR A 160 -31.42 13.59 -5.69
CA THR A 160 -31.90 13.74 -7.06
C THR A 160 -32.30 15.20 -7.24
N GLY A 161 -31.34 16.02 -7.63
CA GLY A 161 -31.52 17.44 -7.82
C GLY A 161 -30.41 17.97 -8.72
N GLU A 162 -30.79 18.26 -9.95
CA GLU A 162 -30.02 19.02 -10.93
C GLU A 162 -29.71 20.40 -10.33
N GLY A 163 -28.59 20.51 -9.61
CA GLY A 163 -28.26 21.70 -8.83
C GLY A 163 -26.91 21.54 -8.16
N GLU A 164 -25.88 22.05 -8.84
CA GLU A 164 -24.58 22.44 -8.32
C GLU A 164 -23.90 21.45 -7.35
N ALA A 165 -23.11 20.56 -7.95
CA ALA A 165 -22.26 19.60 -7.28
C ALA A 165 -21.26 20.28 -6.32
N VAL A 166 -21.58 20.33 -5.03
CA VAL A 166 -20.55 20.36 -3.99
C VAL A 166 -20.13 18.92 -3.76
N GLY A 167 -19.43 18.37 -4.75
CA GLY A 167 -18.70 17.12 -4.61
C GLY A 167 -17.78 17.25 -3.41
N ARG A 168 -17.69 16.19 -2.60
CA ARG A 168 -16.53 16.02 -1.73
C ARG A 168 -15.34 15.99 -2.68
N ALA A 169 -14.64 17.12 -2.77
CA ALA A 169 -13.43 17.21 -3.54
C ALA A 169 -12.53 16.09 -3.03
N VAL A 170 -12.40 15.01 -3.81
CA VAL A 170 -11.08 14.45 -4.04
C VAL A 170 -10.30 15.70 -4.42
N ALA A 171 -9.60 16.28 -3.44
CA ALA A 171 -8.90 17.53 -3.65
C ALA A 171 -8.11 17.28 -4.91
N VAL A 172 -8.44 17.99 -5.99
CA VAL A 172 -7.70 17.92 -7.23
C VAL A 172 -6.33 18.40 -6.82
N LEU A 173 -5.46 17.43 -6.54
CA LEU A 173 -4.16 17.69 -5.98
C LEU A 173 -3.49 18.55 -7.04
N SER A 174 -2.94 19.69 -6.63
CA SER A 174 -2.15 20.48 -7.56
C SER A 174 -1.10 19.57 -8.21
N GLU A 175 -0.76 19.80 -9.47
CA GLU A 175 0.15 18.92 -10.20
C GLU A 175 1.48 18.70 -9.45
N GLY A 176 1.97 19.74 -8.77
CA GLY A 176 3.15 19.65 -7.90
C GLY A 176 2.97 18.70 -6.70
N GLN A 177 1.80 18.67 -6.07
CA GLN A 177 1.49 17.74 -4.98
C GLN A 177 1.39 16.29 -5.48
N VAL A 178 0.83 16.08 -6.68
CA VAL A 178 0.77 14.74 -7.29
C VAL A 178 2.18 14.22 -7.54
N LEU A 179 3.07 15.05 -8.07
CA LEU A 179 4.47 14.68 -8.30
C LEU A 179 5.21 14.35 -6.99
N GLN A 180 5.02 15.17 -5.95
CA GLN A 180 5.67 14.95 -4.66
C GLN A 180 5.21 13.63 -4.03
N LYS A 181 3.89 13.35 -4.08
CA LYS A 181 3.34 12.09 -3.60
C LYS A 181 3.80 10.89 -4.43
N ALA A 182 3.94 11.05 -5.75
CA ALA A 182 4.46 10.01 -6.62
C ALA A 182 5.90 9.65 -6.24
N ARG A 183 6.76 10.65 -5.98
CA ARG A 183 8.13 10.44 -5.50
C ARG A 183 8.17 9.80 -4.11
N ALA A 184 7.31 10.24 -3.19
CA ALA A 184 7.23 9.65 -1.86
C ALA A 184 6.84 8.17 -1.92
N LEU A 185 5.83 7.85 -2.74
CA LEU A 185 5.37 6.49 -3.00
C LEU A 185 6.47 5.64 -3.65
N ALA A 186 7.23 6.20 -4.60
CA ALA A 186 8.36 5.51 -5.20
C ALA A 186 9.42 5.12 -4.15
N GLY A 187 9.78 6.07 -3.29
CA GLY A 187 10.72 5.83 -2.19
C GLY A 187 10.21 4.78 -1.20
N GLU A 188 8.92 4.79 -0.87
CA GLU A 188 8.30 3.77 -0.01
C GLU A 188 8.37 2.37 -0.64
N ILE A 189 8.09 2.26 -1.95
CA ILE A 189 8.18 0.99 -2.69
C ILE A 189 9.62 0.44 -2.69
N VAL A 190 10.60 1.30 -2.99
CA VAL A 190 12.02 0.94 -3.00
C VAL A 190 12.44 0.48 -1.60
N TYR A 191 12.14 1.28 -0.58
CA TYR A 191 12.46 0.98 0.81
C TYR A 191 11.85 -0.34 1.27
N ASP A 192 10.58 -0.60 0.97
CA ASP A 192 9.90 -1.83 1.34
C ASP A 192 10.47 -3.06 0.63
N MET A 193 10.85 -2.94 -0.64
CA MET A 193 11.55 -4.01 -1.35
C MET A 193 12.92 -4.28 -0.74
N SER A 194 13.75 -3.25 -0.56
CA SER A 194 15.05 -3.33 0.09
C SER A 194 14.97 -3.97 1.47
N LYS A 195 14.00 -3.57 2.30
CA LYS A 195 13.77 -4.13 3.63
C LYS A 195 13.39 -5.62 3.61
N LYS A 196 12.70 -6.06 2.56
CA LYS A 196 12.32 -7.47 2.38
C LYS A 196 13.42 -8.32 1.75
N MET A 197 14.48 -7.72 1.20
CA MET A 197 15.65 -8.45 0.76
C MET A 197 16.41 -8.98 1.97
N LYS A 198 16.41 -10.31 2.12
CA LYS A 198 17.16 -11.00 3.17
C LYS A 198 17.99 -12.07 2.53
N TRP A 199 19.16 -12.35 3.10
CA TRP A 199 19.99 -13.45 2.62
C TRP A 199 19.22 -14.78 2.70
N THR A 200 19.07 -15.42 1.55
CA THR A 200 18.48 -16.75 1.40
C THR A 200 19.41 -17.62 0.55
N GLY A 201 19.32 -18.95 0.65
CA GLY A 201 20.18 -19.85 -0.13
C GLY A 201 20.09 -19.63 -1.65
N SER A 202 18.94 -19.16 -2.15
CA SER A 202 18.72 -18.81 -3.55
C SER A 202 19.36 -17.47 -3.96
N CYS A 203 19.80 -16.62 -3.02
CA CYS A 203 20.56 -15.41 -3.34
C CYS A 203 21.90 -15.73 -4.01
N ARG A 204 22.49 -16.89 -3.70
CA ARG A 204 23.75 -17.35 -4.32
C ARG A 204 23.61 -17.59 -5.82
N THR A 205 22.44 -17.99 -6.27
CA THR A 205 22.15 -18.25 -7.70
C THR A 205 21.43 -17.07 -8.39
N GLY A 206 21.14 -15.98 -7.66
CA GLY A 206 20.41 -14.84 -8.20
C GLY A 206 18.90 -15.08 -8.38
N ASN A 207 18.33 -16.10 -7.73
CA ASN A 207 16.95 -16.55 -7.94
C ASN A 207 16.06 -16.33 -6.70
N ALA A 208 16.49 -15.52 -5.73
CA ALA A 208 15.64 -15.17 -4.60
C ALA A 208 14.51 -14.27 -5.09
N ARG A 209 13.30 -14.42 -4.53
CA ARG A 209 12.13 -13.64 -4.94
C ARG A 209 11.79 -12.61 -3.87
N VAL A 210 11.52 -11.38 -4.29
CA VAL A 210 10.98 -10.33 -3.43
C VAL A 210 9.59 -9.97 -3.91
N ASN A 211 8.68 -9.72 -2.96
CA ASN A 211 7.37 -9.18 -3.26
C ASN A 211 6.96 -8.12 -2.23
N THR A 212 6.38 -7.04 -2.72
CA THR A 212 5.77 -5.99 -1.92
C THR A 212 4.39 -5.69 -2.45
N GLU A 213 3.47 -5.51 -1.53
CA GLU A 213 2.09 -5.14 -1.79
C GLU A 213 1.79 -3.93 -0.92
N GLY A 214 1.02 -2.99 -1.46
CA GLY A 214 0.63 -1.79 -0.76
C GLY A 214 -0.64 -1.18 -1.35
N LEU A 215 -1.11 -0.12 -0.69
CA LEU A 215 -2.32 0.61 -1.04
C LEU A 215 -2.00 2.09 -1.06
N SER A 216 -2.23 2.76 -2.19
CA SER A 216 -2.18 4.22 -2.24
C SER A 216 -3.59 4.78 -2.11
N LEU A 217 -3.78 5.65 -1.13
CA LEU A 217 -5.03 6.38 -0.88
C LEU A 217 -5.08 7.73 -1.59
N ASP A 218 -3.96 8.17 -2.18
CA ASP A 218 -3.81 9.49 -2.76
C ASP A 218 -4.47 9.67 -4.13
N GLY A 219 -5.19 8.64 -4.59
CA GLY A 219 -5.88 8.62 -5.87
C GLY A 219 -5.02 8.03 -7.00
N PRO A 220 -5.66 7.68 -8.13
CA PRO A 220 -4.97 6.98 -9.21
C PRO A 220 -4.04 7.89 -10.04
N GLU A 221 -4.20 9.22 -9.94
CA GLU A 221 -3.36 10.22 -10.63
C GLU A 221 -1.89 10.15 -10.20
N VAL A 222 -1.64 9.85 -8.91
CA VAL A 222 -0.29 9.67 -8.37
C VAL A 222 0.41 8.50 -9.07
N PHE A 223 -0.29 7.38 -9.25
CA PHE A 223 0.23 6.22 -9.97
C PHE A 223 0.43 6.47 -11.46
N LEU A 224 -0.45 7.24 -12.10
CA LEU A 224 -0.28 7.64 -13.49
C LEU A 224 0.99 8.48 -13.67
N LYS A 225 1.23 9.46 -12.79
CA LYS A 225 2.44 10.28 -12.83
C LYS A 225 3.69 9.46 -12.51
N LEU A 226 3.63 8.57 -11.52
CA LEU A 226 4.74 7.67 -11.16
C LEU A 226 5.15 6.77 -12.34
N LEU A 227 4.17 6.14 -12.98
CA LEU A 227 4.42 5.24 -14.11
C LEU A 227 4.53 5.98 -15.46
N GLN A 228 4.40 7.31 -15.46
CA GLN A 228 4.29 8.19 -16.62
C GLN A 228 3.35 7.62 -17.70
N LEU A 229 2.15 7.25 -17.26
CA LEU A 229 1.10 6.69 -18.11
C LEU A 229 0.06 7.75 -18.43
N ASP A 230 -0.52 7.66 -19.62
CA ASP A 230 -1.69 8.45 -20.00
C ASP A 230 -2.93 8.03 -19.21
N GLU A 231 -3.87 8.97 -19.07
CA GLU A 231 -5.18 8.76 -18.42
C GLU A 231 -5.99 7.61 -19.03
N GLY A 232 -5.70 7.22 -20.28
CA GLY A 232 -6.27 6.03 -20.91
C GLY A 232 -6.03 4.73 -20.12
N ALA A 233 -4.98 4.67 -19.30
CA ALA A 233 -4.67 3.52 -18.45
C ALA A 233 -5.64 3.34 -17.27
N LEU A 234 -6.39 4.39 -16.88
CA LEU A 234 -7.43 4.32 -15.85
C LEU A 234 -8.60 3.43 -16.24
N LYS A 235 -8.89 3.34 -17.55
CA LYS A 235 -10.02 2.56 -18.08
C LYS A 235 -9.82 1.05 -17.91
N LYS A 236 -8.58 0.60 -17.71
CA LYS A 236 -8.25 -0.81 -17.52
C LYS A 236 -8.49 -1.22 -16.08
N ALA A 237 -9.01 -2.42 -15.87
CA ALA A 237 -9.25 -2.97 -14.53
C ALA A 237 -7.96 -3.28 -13.77
N CYS A 238 -6.87 -3.55 -14.50
CA CYS A 238 -5.56 -3.89 -13.98
C CYS A 238 -4.51 -3.56 -15.02
N ASN A 239 -3.42 -2.94 -14.59
CA ASN A 239 -2.25 -2.69 -15.42
C ASN A 239 -1.07 -3.50 -14.86
N SER A 240 -0.27 -4.10 -15.75
CA SER A 240 0.94 -4.85 -15.40
C SER A 240 2.07 -4.35 -16.28
N PHE A 241 3.19 -4.03 -15.65
CA PHE A 241 4.38 -3.50 -16.28
C PHE A 241 5.57 -4.36 -15.89
N GLU A 242 6.53 -4.48 -16.79
CA GLU A 242 7.80 -5.14 -16.55
C GLU A 242 8.88 -4.11 -16.83
N TYR A 243 9.80 -3.95 -15.88
CA TYR A 243 10.90 -3.00 -15.94
C TYR A 243 12.22 -3.76 -15.82
N THR A 244 13.22 -3.30 -16.56
CA THR A 244 14.62 -3.58 -16.28
C THR A 244 15.08 -2.80 -15.04
N SER A 245 16.25 -3.11 -14.48
CA SER A 245 16.77 -2.37 -13.32
C SER A 245 17.00 -0.89 -13.65
N GLU A 246 17.52 -0.59 -14.85
CA GLU A 246 17.80 0.78 -15.31
C GLU A 246 16.51 1.59 -15.51
N GLU A 247 15.50 1.02 -16.17
CA GLU A 247 14.19 1.66 -16.34
C GLU A 247 13.50 1.85 -14.99
N PHE A 248 13.68 0.91 -14.06
CA PHE A 248 13.12 1.04 -12.72
C PHE A 248 13.77 2.20 -11.97
N GLU A 249 15.09 2.36 -12.05
CA GLU A 249 15.81 3.49 -11.45
C GLU A 249 15.37 4.83 -12.04
N GLU A 250 15.20 4.91 -13.37
CA GLU A 250 14.73 6.13 -14.04
C GLU A 250 13.33 6.56 -13.55
N ARG A 251 12.43 5.59 -13.29
CA ARG A 251 11.04 5.88 -12.89
C ARG A 251 10.85 6.03 -11.39
N PHE A 252 11.52 5.20 -10.59
CA PHE A 252 11.35 5.17 -9.14
C PHE A 252 12.42 5.96 -8.39
N GLY A 253 13.46 6.43 -9.10
CA GLY A 253 14.54 7.27 -8.59
C GLY A 253 15.71 6.50 -7.98
N ASP A 254 15.52 5.22 -7.64
CA ASP A 254 16.56 4.38 -7.06
C ASP A 254 16.27 2.89 -7.33
N THR A 255 17.33 2.08 -7.35
CA THR A 255 17.25 0.63 -7.49
C THR A 255 17.22 -0.04 -6.12
N PRO A 256 16.25 -0.93 -5.83
CA PRO A 256 16.18 -1.62 -4.55
C PRO A 256 17.43 -2.47 -4.33
N SER A 257 18.17 -2.14 -3.27
CA SER A 257 19.36 -2.87 -2.82
C SER A 257 19.21 -3.34 -1.37
N GLY A 258 19.87 -4.44 -1.03
CA GLY A 258 19.87 -5.01 0.32
C GLY A 258 21.28 -5.27 0.81
N GLU A 259 21.62 -4.84 2.01
CA GLU A 259 22.94 -5.05 2.60
C GLU A 259 22.94 -6.26 3.54
N VAL A 260 23.89 -7.17 3.35
CA VAL A 260 24.14 -8.33 4.20
C VAL A 260 25.60 -8.29 4.62
N ARG A 261 25.91 -8.82 5.81
CA ARG A 261 27.23 -8.84 6.46
C ARG A 261 28.48 -8.97 5.55
N TYR A 262 28.38 -9.72 4.45
CA TYR A 262 29.49 -9.95 3.52
C TYR A 262 29.12 -9.82 2.03
N ALA A 263 27.94 -9.27 1.72
CA ALA A 263 27.47 -9.15 0.35
C ALA A 263 26.36 -8.10 0.22
N SER A 264 26.39 -7.36 -0.88
CA SER A 264 25.26 -6.54 -1.33
C SER A 264 24.38 -7.36 -2.28
N LEU A 265 23.07 -7.29 -2.05
CA LEU A 265 22.04 -7.91 -2.84
C LEU A 265 21.47 -6.88 -3.81
N TRP A 266 21.34 -7.29 -5.06
CA TRP A 266 20.84 -6.47 -6.15
C TRP A 266 19.73 -7.19 -6.90
N MET A 267 18.88 -6.43 -7.58
CA MET A 267 17.88 -6.99 -8.49
C MET A 267 18.60 -7.64 -9.70
N THR A 268 18.31 -8.92 -9.93
CA THR A 268 18.97 -9.74 -10.97
C THR A 268 18.08 -10.02 -12.16
N GLY A 269 16.78 -9.77 -12.06
CA GLY A 269 15.82 -10.01 -13.12
C GLY A 269 14.77 -8.92 -13.21
N LEU A 270 13.85 -9.07 -14.17
CA LEU A 270 12.81 -8.08 -14.44
C LEU A 270 11.93 -7.82 -13.21
N ILE A 271 11.67 -6.54 -12.97
CA ILE A 271 10.82 -6.05 -11.89
C ILE A 271 9.43 -5.87 -12.46
N LYS A 272 8.47 -6.60 -11.90
CA LYS A 272 7.08 -6.55 -12.36
C LYS A 272 6.25 -5.73 -11.40
N VAL A 273 5.54 -4.75 -11.94
CA VAL A 273 4.65 -3.85 -11.20
C VAL A 273 3.24 -4.08 -11.69
N ARG A 274 2.34 -4.43 -10.77
CA ARG A 274 0.92 -4.57 -11.04
C ARG A 274 0.15 -3.56 -10.22
N TRP A 275 -0.77 -2.86 -10.86
CA TRP A 275 -1.58 -1.82 -10.24
C TRP A 275 -3.05 -2.00 -10.60
N TRP A 276 -3.92 -1.78 -9.61
CA TRP A 276 -5.37 -1.85 -9.75
C TRP A 276 -5.97 -0.44 -9.58
N PRO A 277 -6.34 0.24 -10.68
CA PRO A 277 -6.81 1.62 -10.64
C PRO A 277 -8.07 1.83 -9.78
N LYS A 278 -8.94 0.82 -9.70
CA LYS A 278 -10.19 0.89 -8.94
C LYS A 278 -10.00 0.89 -7.42
N THR A 279 -8.98 0.19 -6.94
CA THR A 279 -8.73 0.01 -5.50
C THR A 279 -7.54 0.80 -5.01
N GLY A 280 -6.67 1.28 -5.90
CA GLY A 280 -5.40 1.91 -5.53
C GLY A 280 -4.35 0.92 -5.01
N GLN A 281 -4.64 -0.38 -5.06
CA GLN A 281 -3.70 -1.42 -4.65
C GLN A 281 -2.61 -1.58 -5.70
N TYR A 282 -1.41 -1.93 -5.23
CA TYR A 282 -0.30 -2.28 -6.09
C TYR A 282 0.47 -3.47 -5.54
N LYS A 283 1.15 -4.16 -6.44
CA LYS A 283 2.01 -5.30 -6.15
C LYS A 283 3.26 -5.20 -7.01
N VAL A 284 4.42 -5.18 -6.38
CA VAL A 284 5.72 -5.22 -7.03
C VAL A 284 6.40 -6.53 -6.69
N TRP A 285 6.96 -7.22 -7.68
CA TRP A 285 7.72 -8.44 -7.43
C TRP A 285 8.84 -8.59 -8.44
N GLY A 286 9.90 -9.28 -8.03
CA GLY A 286 11.05 -9.54 -8.89
C GLY A 286 12.00 -10.56 -8.27
N THR A 287 13.16 -10.71 -8.89
CA THR A 287 14.23 -11.58 -8.40
C THR A 287 15.47 -10.80 -8.03
N TYR A 288 16.14 -11.23 -6.96
CA TYR A 288 17.35 -10.61 -6.44
C TYR A 288 18.40 -11.66 -6.04
N GLY A 289 19.63 -11.21 -5.87
CA GLY A 289 20.71 -11.99 -5.31
C GLY A 289 22.05 -11.28 -5.40
N LYS A 290 23.14 -12.05 -5.25
CA LYS A 290 24.48 -11.52 -5.45
C LYS A 290 24.71 -11.26 -6.95
N PRO A 291 25.30 -10.13 -7.36
CA PRO A 291 25.74 -9.94 -8.73
C PRO A 291 26.72 -11.07 -9.09
N LYS A 292 26.57 -11.62 -10.30
CA LYS A 292 27.42 -12.69 -10.81
C LYS A 292 28.80 -12.17 -11.17
#